data_AF-A0A9D9IPX8-F1
#
_entry.id   AF-A0A9D9IPX8-F1
#
_cell.length_a   1.000
_cell.length_b   1.000
_cell.length_c   1.000
_cell.angle_alpha   90.00
_cell.angle_beta   90.00
_cell.angle_gamma   90.00
#
_symmetry.space_group_name_H-M   'P 1'
#
loop_
_entity.id
_entity.type
_entity.pdbx_description
1 polymer ?
#
loop_
_entity_poly.entity_id
_entity_poly.type
_entity_poly.pdbx_seq_one_letter_code
_entity_poly.pdbx_strand_id
1 'polypeptide(L)'
;MTDSNCKQRKLELLSPARNADIAIEAIKHGADAVYIGASKFGARATAGNSIDDIARAAEFAHIYNAKIYATVNTIIYDNELRQAEKLIRELYKAGIDALIVQDMGILRLDIPPIALHASTQCDTRTVEKARFLEKAGFSQIVLARELTIDEITEICNAVTVKVECFIHGALCVSYSGRCNASCAFFGRSANRGECAQICRLPYDVYDGNRIVMRGKHVLSLKDLNQSGNIEELANAGVSSFKIEGRLKDAGYVKNITSYYNNILDRICQSHPDKFRRASDGHVANQFTPAPEKSFNRGFTRYFSDTRQPQEEMASFLTPKSTGERIGKVRSYDGHILTINSNEKICNGDGLVFFDKEGNLCGFRANKAEGNKIIPFEKINVTKGTTIYRNLDKLFNDILSKESAERKLEASINLHSTPSGITAEMKDETGNVVSIHINLDKEPAKSDQTEARLRTLGKLGGTPYRLESLSQGDTAGIFIPASTLS
;
A
#
# COMPACT_ATOMS: atom_id res chain seq x y z
N MET A 1 -9.91 37.58 16.89
CA MET A 1 -10.25 36.69 15.77
C MET A 1 -8.93 36.36 15.08
N THR A 2 -8.34 35.22 15.44
CA THR A 2 -7.02 34.81 14.96
C THR A 2 -7.19 34.01 13.68
N ASP A 3 -6.78 34.59 12.56
CA ASP A 3 -6.45 33.88 11.32
C ASP A 3 -5.30 32.91 11.58
N SER A 4 -5.60 31.72 12.10
CA SER A 4 -4.71 30.58 11.98
C SER A 4 -5.04 29.90 10.67
N ASN A 5 -4.32 30.27 9.61
CA ASN A 5 -4.31 29.58 8.33
C ASN A 5 -3.68 28.18 8.55
N CYS A 6 -4.45 27.28 9.18
CA CYS A 6 -3.99 25.94 9.54
C CYS A 6 -3.90 25.14 8.25
N LYS A 7 -2.70 25.06 7.69
CA LYS A 7 -2.43 24.31 6.46
C LYS A 7 -2.78 22.84 6.72
N GLN A 8 -3.85 22.35 6.08
CA GLN A 8 -4.29 20.95 6.16
C GLN A 8 -3.09 19.99 6.04
N ARG A 9 -2.98 19.05 6.98
CA ARG A 9 -1.94 18.01 6.96
C ARG A 9 -2.24 17.06 5.80
N LYS A 10 -1.23 16.84 4.96
CA LYS A 10 -1.28 15.83 3.89
C LYS A 10 -1.10 14.44 4.50
N LEU A 11 -2.08 13.56 4.29
CA LEU A 11 -2.02 12.15 4.65
C LEU A 11 -1.58 11.34 3.44
N GLU A 12 -0.47 10.61 3.58
CA GLU A 12 0.15 9.81 2.52
C GLU A 12 -0.04 8.32 2.80
N LEU A 13 -0.65 7.60 1.85
CA LEU A 13 -0.62 6.14 1.82
C LEU A 13 0.63 5.66 1.06
N LEU A 14 1.55 5.02 1.79
CA LEU A 14 2.79 4.49 1.23
C LEU A 14 2.68 2.97 1.00
N SER A 15 2.53 2.58 -0.27
CA SER A 15 2.38 1.18 -0.67
C SER A 15 3.70 0.53 -1.10
N PRO A 16 3.86 -0.79 -0.89
CA PRO A 16 5.02 -1.53 -1.39
C PRO A 16 4.87 -1.87 -2.86
N ALA A 17 5.99 -1.98 -3.56
CA ALA A 17 6.04 -2.63 -4.85
C ALA A 17 7.24 -3.57 -5.01
N ARG A 18 6.99 -4.78 -5.51
CA ARG A 18 8.06 -5.71 -5.88
C ARG A 18 8.76 -5.26 -7.16
N ASN A 19 7.98 -4.76 -8.11
CA ASN A 19 8.42 -4.27 -9.40
C ASN A 19 7.58 -3.08 -9.89
N ALA A 20 7.98 -2.48 -11.01
CA ALA A 20 7.32 -1.30 -11.56
C ALA A 20 5.84 -1.54 -11.95
N ASP A 21 5.48 -2.72 -12.44
CA ASP A 21 4.08 -3.03 -12.78
C ASP A 21 3.19 -3.02 -11.52
N ILE A 22 3.68 -3.59 -10.42
CA ILE A 22 2.98 -3.54 -9.13
C ILE A 22 2.97 -2.12 -8.57
N ALA A 23 4.00 -1.31 -8.81
CA ALA A 23 4.01 0.09 -8.40
C ALA A 23 2.90 0.88 -9.11
N ILE A 24 2.76 0.72 -10.42
CA ILE A 24 1.70 1.32 -11.23
C ILE A 24 0.32 0.89 -10.71
N GLU A 25 0.13 -0.41 -10.46
CA GLU A 25 -1.14 -0.90 -9.90
C GLU A 25 -1.40 -0.32 -8.50
N ALA A 26 -0.39 -0.15 -7.64
CA ALA A 26 -0.57 0.52 -6.35
C ALA A 26 -1.06 1.96 -6.51
N ILE A 27 -0.48 2.73 -7.44
CA ILE A 27 -0.92 4.10 -7.73
C ILE A 27 -2.37 4.12 -8.24
N LYS A 28 -2.74 3.23 -9.16
CA LYS A 28 -4.12 3.09 -9.67
C LYS A 28 -5.13 2.76 -8.57
N HIS A 29 -4.69 2.10 -7.50
CA HIS A 29 -5.52 1.69 -6.36
C HIS A 29 -5.46 2.69 -5.18
N GLY A 30 -4.86 3.86 -5.37
CA GLY A 30 -4.93 4.98 -4.43
C GLY A 30 -3.72 5.18 -3.51
N ALA A 31 -2.57 4.58 -3.84
CA ALA A 31 -1.32 4.94 -3.17
C ALA A 31 -0.93 6.39 -3.48
N ASP A 32 -0.58 7.15 -2.45
CA ASP A 32 0.01 8.49 -2.61
C ASP A 32 1.51 8.44 -2.83
N ALA A 33 2.14 7.36 -2.38
CA ALA A 33 3.53 7.08 -2.64
C ALA A 33 3.75 5.57 -2.73
N VAL A 34 4.79 5.16 -3.46
CA VAL A 34 5.22 3.77 -3.56
C VAL A 34 6.70 3.67 -3.22
N TYR A 35 7.05 2.68 -2.38
CA TYR A 35 8.46 2.34 -2.17
C TYR A 35 8.85 1.07 -2.92
N ILE A 36 9.97 1.15 -3.64
CA ILE A 36 10.51 0.10 -4.51
C ILE A 36 12.01 -0.10 -4.27
N GLY A 37 12.48 -1.32 -4.47
CA GLY A 37 13.90 -1.67 -4.32
C GLY A 37 14.67 -1.49 -5.62
N ALA A 38 15.80 -0.78 -5.56
CA ALA A 38 16.78 -0.77 -6.65
C ALA A 38 17.53 -2.11 -6.74
N SER A 39 18.33 -2.28 -7.79
CA SER A 39 19.11 -3.50 -8.05
C SER A 39 20.03 -3.93 -6.89
N LYS A 40 20.47 -2.99 -6.03
CA LYS A 40 21.35 -3.23 -4.88
C LYS A 40 20.96 -2.36 -3.68
N PHE A 41 21.57 -2.67 -2.53
CA PHE A 41 21.49 -1.92 -1.27
C PHE A 41 20.11 -1.79 -0.61
N GLY A 42 19.10 -2.52 -1.08
CA GLY A 42 17.81 -2.65 -0.42
C GLY A 42 17.76 -3.85 0.53
N ALA A 43 16.97 -3.76 1.61
CA ALA A 43 16.82 -4.82 2.63
C ALA A 43 16.12 -6.13 2.15
N ARG A 44 16.06 -6.37 0.84
CA ARG A 44 15.54 -7.57 0.16
C ARG A 44 16.34 -7.75 -1.13
N ALA A 45 17.49 -8.40 -1.04
CA ALA A 45 18.44 -8.51 -2.15
C ALA A 45 17.84 -9.14 -3.43
N THR A 46 16.79 -9.96 -3.30
CA THR A 46 16.16 -10.69 -4.41
C THR A 46 15.07 -9.93 -5.16
N ALA A 47 14.76 -8.69 -4.79
CA ALA A 47 13.69 -7.89 -5.40
C ALA A 47 14.20 -6.54 -5.93
N GLY A 48 15.33 -6.59 -6.66
CA GLY A 48 15.92 -5.43 -7.29
C GLY A 48 15.31 -5.13 -8.65
N ASN A 49 15.16 -3.84 -8.96
CA ASN A 49 14.61 -3.35 -10.22
C ASN A 49 15.68 -2.59 -11.03
N SER A 50 15.49 -2.55 -12.36
CA SER A 50 16.30 -1.73 -13.25
C SER A 50 16.00 -0.24 -13.01
N ILE A 51 16.92 0.64 -13.42
CA ILE A 51 16.71 2.09 -13.34
C ILE A 51 15.57 2.51 -14.29
N ASP A 52 15.48 1.90 -15.47
CA ASP A 52 14.43 2.19 -16.45
C ASP A 52 13.03 1.79 -15.93
N ASP A 53 12.91 0.67 -15.22
CA ASP A 53 11.66 0.29 -14.57
C ASP A 53 11.24 1.30 -13.49
N ILE A 54 12.21 1.80 -12.71
CA ILE A 54 11.94 2.81 -11.68
C ILE A 54 11.52 4.13 -12.34
N ALA A 55 12.18 4.53 -13.43
CA ALA A 55 11.81 5.72 -14.20
C ALA A 55 10.38 5.61 -14.76
N ARG A 56 10.02 4.46 -15.33
CA ARG A 56 8.67 4.18 -15.81
C ARG A 56 7.61 4.27 -14.70
N ALA A 57 7.93 3.77 -13.49
CA ALA A 57 7.03 3.91 -12.35
C ALA A 57 6.90 5.36 -11.88
N ALA A 58 8.00 6.13 -11.88
CA ALA A 58 8.00 7.55 -11.50
C ALA A 58 7.19 8.40 -12.46
N GLU A 59 7.42 8.24 -13.77
CA GLU A 59 6.66 8.92 -14.82
C GLU A 59 5.15 8.70 -14.66
N PHE A 60 4.73 7.46 -14.43
CA PHE A 60 3.31 7.15 -14.20
C PHE A 60 2.79 7.75 -12.88
N ALA A 61 3.56 7.68 -11.79
CA ALA A 61 3.13 8.18 -10.49
C ALA A 61 2.93 9.71 -10.49
N HIS A 62 3.82 10.44 -11.17
CA HIS A 62 3.80 11.91 -11.22
C HIS A 62 2.58 12.48 -11.96
N ILE A 63 1.91 11.71 -12.82
CA ILE A 63 0.60 12.09 -13.40
C ILE A 63 -0.40 12.45 -12.29
N TYR A 64 -0.36 11.74 -11.17
CA TYR A 64 -1.28 11.93 -10.04
C TYR A 64 -0.63 12.68 -8.87
N ASN A 65 0.53 13.34 -9.07
CA ASN A 65 1.39 13.87 -8.01
C ASN A 65 1.75 12.84 -6.92
N ALA A 66 1.68 11.55 -7.24
CA ALA A 66 2.10 10.49 -6.36
C ALA A 66 3.61 10.28 -6.46
N LYS A 67 4.23 9.79 -5.38
CA LYS A 67 5.69 9.77 -5.25
C LYS A 67 6.31 8.39 -5.35
N ILE A 68 7.54 8.31 -5.84
CA ILE A 68 8.35 7.08 -5.83
C ILE A 68 9.52 7.23 -4.86
N TYR A 69 9.61 6.29 -3.92
CA TYR A 69 10.70 6.20 -2.95
C TYR A 69 11.58 4.97 -3.24
N ALA A 70 12.88 5.15 -3.40
CA ALA A 70 13.80 4.03 -3.57
C ALA A 70 14.43 3.61 -2.24
N THR A 71 14.53 2.31 -1.99
CA THR A 71 15.19 1.80 -0.77
C THR A 71 16.69 1.62 -0.99
N VAL A 72 17.51 2.36 -0.24
CA VAL A 72 18.96 2.18 -0.08
C VAL A 72 19.23 2.02 1.42
N ASN A 73 18.55 1.05 2.02
CA ASN A 73 18.38 0.90 3.46
C ASN A 73 19.10 -0.33 4.02
N THR A 74 20.28 -0.64 3.50
CA THR A 74 21.17 -1.65 4.10
C THR A 74 22.40 -0.96 4.68
N ILE A 75 23.10 -1.66 5.57
CA ILE A 75 24.46 -1.26 5.98
C ILE A 75 25.36 -1.29 4.75
N ILE A 76 26.18 -0.26 4.55
CA ILE A 76 27.07 -0.12 3.40
C ILE A 76 28.51 -0.23 3.88
N TYR A 77 29.33 -1.05 3.21
CA TYR A 77 30.75 -1.15 3.51
C TYR A 77 31.57 -0.10 2.76
N ASP A 78 32.75 0.25 3.29
CA ASP A 78 33.60 1.32 2.73
C ASP A 78 33.91 1.11 1.24
N ASN A 79 34.14 -0.14 0.82
CA ASN A 79 34.40 -0.51 -0.56
C ASN A 79 33.16 -0.44 -1.48
N GLU A 80 31.97 -0.27 -0.92
CA GLU A 80 30.69 -0.16 -1.63
C GLU A 80 30.19 1.29 -1.76
N LEU A 81 30.77 2.24 -1.00
CA LEU A 81 30.31 3.63 -0.96
C LEU A 81 30.24 4.30 -2.34
N ARG A 82 31.27 4.13 -3.19
CA ARG A 82 31.27 4.68 -4.56
C ARG A 82 30.18 4.08 -5.44
N GLN A 83 29.86 2.80 -5.24
CA GLN A 83 28.79 2.15 -5.98
C GLN A 83 27.42 2.65 -5.50
N ALA A 84 27.24 2.87 -4.20
CA ALA A 84 26.03 3.45 -3.64
C ALA A 84 25.82 4.89 -4.15
N GLU A 85 26.85 5.73 -4.17
CA GLU A 85 26.78 7.09 -4.71
C GLU A 85 26.35 7.10 -6.19
N LYS A 86 26.99 6.25 -7.02
CA LYS A 86 26.63 6.10 -8.44
C LYS A 86 25.16 5.71 -8.60
N LEU A 87 24.69 4.71 -7.85
CA LEU A 87 23.31 4.27 -7.89
C LEU A 87 22.33 5.39 -7.51
N ILE A 88 22.65 6.16 -6.46
CA ILE A 88 21.82 7.28 -6.01
C ILE A 88 21.69 8.34 -7.12
N ARG A 89 22.78 8.65 -7.83
CA ARG A 89 22.75 9.58 -8.96
C ARG A 89 21.89 9.06 -10.13
N GLU A 90 21.95 7.77 -10.42
CA GLU A 90 21.11 7.13 -11.45
C GLU A 90 19.63 7.18 -11.05
N LEU A 91 19.31 6.83 -9.80
CA LEU A 91 17.95 6.89 -9.27
C LEU A 91 17.38 8.31 -9.28
N TYR A 92 18.18 9.31 -8.89
CA TYR A 92 17.76 10.71 -8.94
C TYR A 92 17.41 11.15 -10.37
N LYS A 93 18.23 10.76 -11.37
CA LYS A 93 17.93 11.02 -12.78
C LYS A 93 16.69 10.28 -13.29
N ALA A 94 16.38 9.13 -12.71
CA ALA A 94 15.15 8.39 -12.98
C ALA A 94 13.90 9.02 -12.36
N GLY A 95 14.03 10.14 -11.62
CA GLY A 95 12.89 10.89 -11.12
C GLY A 95 12.30 10.39 -9.80
N ILE A 96 13.05 9.62 -9.00
CA ILE A 96 12.56 9.29 -7.65
C ILE A 96 12.47 10.54 -6.77
N ASP A 97 11.54 10.53 -5.82
CA ASP A 97 11.27 11.66 -4.94
C ASP A 97 12.10 11.62 -3.65
N ALA A 98 12.45 10.43 -3.16
CA ALA A 98 13.21 10.26 -1.93
C ALA A 98 13.94 8.91 -1.85
N LEU A 99 14.97 8.86 -1.02
CA LEU A 99 15.64 7.63 -0.62
C LEU A 99 15.24 7.23 0.80
N ILE A 100 14.89 5.97 1.00
CA ILE A 100 14.77 5.37 2.33
C ILE A 100 16.13 4.81 2.72
N VAL A 101 16.74 5.37 3.76
CA VAL A 101 18.16 5.15 4.11
C VAL A 101 18.31 4.65 5.55
N GLN A 102 19.25 3.72 5.76
CA GLN A 102 19.67 3.26 7.08
C GLN A 102 21.06 3.79 7.45
N ASP A 103 22.01 3.68 6.50
CA ASP A 103 23.41 3.94 6.76
C ASP A 103 23.74 5.44 6.72
N MET A 104 24.27 5.97 7.83
CA MET A 104 24.60 7.39 7.96
C MET A 104 25.79 7.81 7.08
N GLY A 105 26.55 6.84 6.54
CA GLY A 105 27.61 7.11 5.57
C GLY A 105 27.09 7.82 4.31
N ILE A 106 25.82 7.61 3.94
CA ILE A 106 25.19 8.29 2.81
C ILE A 106 25.16 9.81 2.99
N LEU A 107 25.03 10.32 4.22
CA LEU A 107 25.04 11.76 4.51
C LEU A 107 26.38 12.43 4.21
N ARG A 108 27.45 11.65 4.02
CA ARG A 108 28.81 12.12 3.74
C ARG A 108 29.20 11.97 2.27
N LEU A 109 28.33 11.39 1.44
CA LEU A 109 28.57 11.22 0.01
C LEU A 109 28.21 12.51 -0.74
N ASP A 110 28.85 12.72 -1.88
CA ASP A 110 28.45 13.76 -2.83
C ASP A 110 27.23 13.27 -3.63
N ILE A 111 26.03 13.45 -3.08
CA ILE A 111 24.77 13.03 -3.71
C ILE A 111 23.97 14.24 -4.22
N PRO A 112 23.14 14.08 -5.26
CA PRO A 112 22.24 15.14 -5.72
C PRO A 112 21.27 15.57 -4.60
N PRO A 113 20.63 16.75 -4.72
CA PRO A 113 19.71 17.26 -3.70
C PRO A 113 18.40 16.45 -3.68
N ILE A 114 18.45 15.30 -3.01
CA ILE A 114 17.35 14.34 -2.87
C ILE A 114 16.91 14.25 -1.41
N ALA A 115 15.60 14.09 -1.18
CA ALA A 115 15.06 13.87 0.15
C ALA A 115 15.53 12.53 0.73
N LEU A 116 15.91 12.54 2.01
CA LEU A 116 16.33 11.36 2.74
C LEU A 116 15.32 11.03 3.83
N HIS A 117 14.81 9.80 3.80
CA HIS A 117 13.85 9.27 4.76
C HIS A 117 14.58 8.26 5.67
N ALA A 118 14.55 8.48 6.98
CA ALA A 118 15.23 7.61 7.93
C ALA A 118 14.45 6.30 8.05
N SER A 119 15.03 5.21 7.55
CA SER A 119 14.41 3.89 7.55
C SER A 119 14.09 3.43 8.97
N THR A 120 13.08 2.57 9.11
CA THR A 120 12.80 1.82 10.35
C THR A 120 14.00 1.01 10.83
N GLN A 121 14.96 0.73 9.95
CA GLN A 121 16.22 0.10 10.34
C GLN A 121 17.15 1.00 11.17
N CYS A 122 16.83 2.30 11.31
CA CYS A 122 17.49 3.23 12.21
C CYS A 122 17.06 3.07 13.68
N ASP A 123 16.11 2.18 13.99
CA ASP A 123 15.60 1.90 15.35
C ASP A 123 15.07 3.17 16.06
N THR A 124 14.22 3.94 15.38
CA THR A 124 13.66 5.17 15.95
C THR A 124 12.50 4.87 16.89
N ARG A 125 12.80 4.82 18.19
CA ARG A 125 11.86 4.52 19.29
C ARG A 125 11.72 5.63 20.33
N THR A 126 12.55 6.67 20.26
CA THR A 126 12.56 7.74 21.27
C THR A 126 12.59 9.11 20.61
N VAL A 127 12.14 10.11 21.37
CA VAL A 127 12.16 11.53 20.98
C VAL A 127 13.59 11.99 20.65
N GLU A 128 14.58 11.59 21.45
CA GLU A 128 15.98 11.99 21.26
C GLU A 128 16.52 11.47 19.93
N LYS A 129 16.19 10.22 19.59
CA LYS A 129 16.61 9.61 18.32
C LYS A 129 15.94 10.30 17.13
N ALA A 130 14.65 10.62 17.24
CA ALA A 130 13.93 11.33 16.19
C ALA A 130 14.52 12.73 15.95
N ARG A 131 14.74 13.52 17.01
CA ARG A 131 15.39 14.83 16.92
C ARG A 131 16.80 14.77 16.36
N PHE A 132 17.57 13.73 16.71
CA PHE A 132 18.89 13.53 16.13
C PHE A 132 18.82 13.34 14.61
N LEU A 133 17.90 12.49 14.12
CA LEU A 133 17.73 12.23 12.69
C LEU A 133 17.24 13.48 11.93
N GLU A 134 16.29 14.23 12.50
CA GLU A 134 15.86 15.52 11.93
C GLU A 134 17.05 16.49 11.82
N LYS A 135 17.82 16.68 12.89
CA LYS A 135 19.01 17.54 12.89
C LYS A 135 20.09 17.08 11.92
N ALA A 136 20.17 15.78 11.64
CA ALA A 136 21.09 15.21 10.66
C ALA A 136 20.65 15.47 9.20
N GLY A 137 19.46 16.02 8.98
CA GLY A 137 18.96 16.42 7.66
C GLY A 137 17.93 15.47 7.03
N PHE A 138 17.42 14.47 7.77
CA PHE A 138 16.35 13.63 7.27
C PHE A 138 15.03 14.39 7.22
N SER A 139 14.31 14.32 6.09
CA SER A 139 13.04 15.02 5.87
C SER A 139 11.81 14.21 6.31
N GLN A 140 11.99 12.93 6.59
CA GLN A 140 10.96 12.01 7.08
C GLN A 140 11.58 10.94 7.97
N ILE A 141 10.87 10.54 9.02
CA ILE A 141 11.35 9.57 10.01
C ILE A 141 10.35 8.42 10.08
N VAL A 142 10.82 7.21 9.80
CA VAL A 142 10.01 6.01 9.95
C VAL A 142 10.20 5.42 11.34
N LEU A 143 9.12 5.31 12.09
CA LEU A 143 9.16 4.79 13.45
C LEU A 143 9.29 3.26 13.50
N ALA A 144 9.80 2.79 14.63
CA ALA A 144 9.69 1.39 15.01
C ALA A 144 8.22 1.00 15.20
N ARG A 145 7.94 -0.30 15.06
CA ARG A 145 6.56 -0.83 15.10
C ARG A 145 6.06 -1.10 16.51
N GLU A 146 6.99 -1.22 17.44
CA GLU A 146 6.76 -1.52 18.85
C GLU A 146 6.60 -0.25 19.70
N LEU A 147 5.74 0.67 19.28
CA LEU A 147 5.39 1.89 20.02
C LEU A 147 3.88 1.96 20.27
N THR A 148 3.49 2.56 21.39
CA THR A 148 2.10 2.96 21.65
C THR A 148 1.77 4.24 20.87
N ILE A 149 0.48 4.54 20.69
CA ILE A 149 0.04 5.79 20.05
C ILE A 149 0.47 7.01 20.87
N ASP A 150 0.49 6.92 22.21
CA ASP A 150 0.99 7.98 23.08
C ASP A 150 2.48 8.27 22.82
N GLU A 151 3.31 7.24 22.75
CA GLU A 151 4.74 7.39 22.44
C GLU A 151 4.96 7.96 21.02
N ILE A 152 4.12 7.56 20.06
CA ILE A 152 4.12 8.13 18.70
C ILE A 152 3.77 9.62 18.76
N THR A 153 2.77 10.00 19.55
CA THR A 153 2.33 11.39 19.74
C THR A 153 3.45 12.25 20.33
N GLU A 154 4.16 11.75 21.34
CA GLU A 154 5.32 12.42 21.92
C GLU A 154 6.42 12.67 20.88
N ILE A 155 6.72 11.68 20.05
CA ILE A 155 7.71 11.81 18.97
C ILE A 155 7.26 12.83 17.93
N CYS A 156 6.01 12.74 17.45
CA CYS A 156 5.44 13.68 16.48
C CYS A 156 5.46 15.12 16.98
N ASN A 157 5.16 15.36 18.26
CA ASN A 157 5.19 16.70 18.85
C ASN A 157 6.61 17.26 19.03
N ALA A 158 7.62 16.39 19.00
CA ALA A 158 9.01 16.77 19.27
C ALA A 158 9.85 17.07 18.01
N VAL A 159 9.31 16.82 16.81
CA VAL A 159 9.95 17.05 15.51
C VAL A 159 9.00 17.81 14.57
N THR A 160 9.56 18.43 13.54
CA THR A 160 8.81 19.17 12.50
C THR A 160 8.73 18.41 11.18
N VAL A 161 9.66 17.47 10.96
CA VAL A 161 9.68 16.58 9.79
C VAL A 161 8.54 15.57 9.81
N LYS A 162 8.22 15.00 8.65
CA LYS A 162 7.15 14.00 8.55
C LYS A 162 7.46 12.75 9.36
N VAL A 163 6.46 12.21 10.03
CA VAL A 163 6.53 10.92 10.72
C VAL A 163 5.75 9.87 9.94
N GLU A 164 6.37 8.71 9.74
CA GLU A 164 5.83 7.54 9.04
C GLU A 164 5.66 6.36 10.01
N CYS A 165 4.49 5.72 9.97
CA CYS A 165 4.20 4.51 10.75
C CYS A 165 3.75 3.37 9.84
N PHE A 166 4.15 2.14 10.17
CA PHE A 166 3.55 0.96 9.55
C PHE A 166 2.13 0.76 10.07
N ILE A 167 1.23 0.44 9.15
CA ILE A 167 -0.19 0.20 9.45
C ILE A 167 -0.65 -1.20 9.12
N HIS A 168 0.11 -1.93 8.31
CA HIS A 168 -0.30 -3.25 7.84
C HIS A 168 0.89 -4.15 7.49
N GLY A 169 0.72 -5.46 7.66
CA GLY A 169 1.62 -6.48 7.10
C GLY A 169 2.54 -7.14 8.13
N ALA A 170 3.57 -7.83 7.65
CA ALA A 170 4.32 -8.77 8.48
C ALA A 170 5.17 -8.12 9.58
N LEU A 171 4.97 -8.54 10.84
CA LEU A 171 5.77 -8.10 11.99
C LEU A 171 7.07 -8.90 12.17
N CYS A 172 8.07 -8.23 12.76
CA CYS A 172 9.30 -8.83 13.26
C CYS A 172 9.17 -9.07 14.77
N VAL A 173 9.72 -10.17 15.27
CA VAL A 173 9.68 -10.53 16.70
C VAL A 173 10.69 -9.74 17.56
N SER A 174 11.72 -9.18 16.92
CA SER A 174 12.77 -8.40 17.57
C SER A 174 12.55 -6.90 17.33
N TYR A 175 13.25 -6.06 18.08
CA TYR A 175 13.24 -4.61 17.88
C TYR A 175 13.55 -4.24 16.42
N SER A 176 12.79 -3.29 15.91
CA SER A 176 12.83 -2.82 14.54
C SER A 176 14.25 -2.36 14.17
N GLY A 177 14.84 -2.99 13.14
CA GLY A 177 16.22 -2.68 12.69
C GLY A 177 17.35 -3.34 13.48
N ARG A 178 17.07 -4.01 14.61
CA ARG A 178 18.10 -4.53 15.54
C ARG A 178 18.20 -6.06 15.57
N CYS A 179 17.60 -6.76 14.60
CA CYS A 179 17.64 -8.22 14.56
C CYS A 179 18.98 -8.74 14.02
N ASN A 180 19.79 -9.32 14.92
CA ASN A 180 21.08 -9.95 14.58
C ASN A 180 21.02 -11.48 14.47
N ALA A 181 19.88 -12.09 14.79
CA ALA A 181 19.73 -13.55 14.88
C ALA A 181 20.11 -14.26 13.56
N SER A 182 19.61 -13.77 12.43
CA SER A 182 19.92 -14.37 11.11
C SER A 182 21.43 -14.35 10.81
N CYS A 183 22.13 -13.28 11.21
CA CYS A 183 23.57 -13.17 11.02
C CYS A 183 24.31 -14.17 11.92
N ALA A 184 23.96 -14.18 13.21
CA ALA A 184 24.60 -15.03 14.20
C ALA A 184 24.48 -16.54 13.88
N PHE A 185 23.32 -16.99 13.41
CA PHE A 185 23.07 -18.42 13.18
C PHE A 185 23.38 -18.90 11.75
N PHE A 186 23.28 -18.03 10.74
CA PHE A 186 23.40 -18.43 9.33
C PHE A 186 24.42 -17.61 8.53
N GLY A 187 25.13 -16.66 9.14
CA GLY A 187 26.02 -15.74 8.43
C GLY A 187 25.30 -14.77 7.48
N ARG A 188 23.97 -14.67 7.55
CA ARG A 188 23.12 -13.89 6.63
C ARG A 188 22.51 -12.70 7.36
N SER A 189 22.95 -11.47 7.07
CA SER A 189 22.49 -10.29 7.81
C SER A 189 21.17 -9.73 7.29
N ALA A 190 20.17 -9.59 8.18
CA ALA A 190 18.92 -8.92 7.85
C ALA A 190 19.13 -7.44 7.49
N ASN A 191 20.11 -6.79 8.11
CA ASN A 191 20.52 -5.41 7.82
C ASN A 191 21.33 -5.28 6.52
N ARG A 192 21.64 -6.40 5.86
CA ARG A 192 22.18 -6.49 4.49
C ARG A 192 21.15 -7.03 3.48
N GLY A 193 19.90 -7.19 3.91
CA GLY A 193 18.81 -7.66 3.07
C GLY A 193 18.76 -9.17 2.83
N GLU A 194 19.47 -9.96 3.65
CA GLU A 194 19.64 -11.40 3.47
C GLU A 194 18.90 -12.25 4.53
N CYS A 195 17.99 -11.64 5.29
CA CYS A 195 17.28 -12.27 6.41
C CYS A 195 16.80 -13.70 6.08
N ALA A 196 17.25 -14.68 6.86
CA ALA A 196 16.88 -16.09 6.73
C ALA A 196 15.49 -16.42 7.31
N GLN A 197 14.78 -15.43 7.85
CA GLN A 197 13.45 -15.59 8.45
C GLN A 197 13.40 -16.66 9.56
N ILE A 198 14.46 -16.73 10.38
CA ILE A 198 14.58 -17.65 11.52
C ILE A 198 13.34 -17.65 12.45
N CYS A 199 12.68 -16.49 12.60
CA CYS A 199 11.45 -16.37 13.38
C CYS A 199 10.24 -17.14 12.80
N ARG A 200 10.33 -17.66 11.57
CA ARG A 200 9.30 -18.45 10.91
C ARG A 200 9.57 -19.95 10.95
N LEU A 201 10.72 -20.38 11.47
CA LEU A 201 11.05 -21.81 11.65
C LEU A 201 10.27 -22.41 12.85
N PRO A 202 10.03 -23.74 12.87
CA PRO A 202 9.50 -24.42 14.04
C PRO A 202 10.61 -24.65 15.09
N TYR A 203 10.23 -24.65 16.36
CA TYR A 203 11.12 -24.86 17.51
C TYR A 203 10.50 -25.84 18.51
N ASP A 204 11.39 -26.55 19.20
CA ASP A 204 11.09 -27.22 20.45
C ASP A 204 11.49 -26.28 21.60
N VAL A 205 10.58 -26.01 22.52
CA VAL A 205 10.81 -25.16 23.69
C VAL A 205 10.97 -26.04 24.92
N TYR A 206 12.02 -25.77 25.69
CA TYR A 206 12.39 -26.53 26.88
C TYR A 206 12.28 -25.65 28.13
N ASP A 207 11.76 -26.23 29.20
CA ASP A 207 11.83 -25.72 30.58
C ASP A 207 12.71 -26.68 31.38
N GLY A 208 13.97 -26.29 31.59
CA GLY A 208 15.04 -27.22 31.98
C GLY A 208 15.19 -28.33 30.94
N ASN A 209 15.00 -29.59 31.35
CA ASN A 209 15.05 -30.74 30.46
C ASN A 209 13.68 -31.16 29.90
N ARG A 210 12.58 -30.49 30.31
CA ARG A 210 11.22 -30.84 29.89
C ARG A 210 10.83 -30.06 28.63
N ILE A 211 10.40 -30.76 27.58
CA ILE A 211 9.79 -30.12 26.41
C ILE A 211 8.40 -29.58 26.81
N VAL A 212 8.19 -28.28 26.66
CA VAL A 212 6.88 -27.61 26.91
C VAL A 212 6.11 -27.33 25.62
N MET A 213 6.81 -27.17 24.49
CA MET A 213 6.20 -27.03 23.16
C MET A 213 7.07 -27.76 22.15
N ARG A 214 6.45 -28.49 21.21
CA ARG A 214 7.17 -29.26 20.19
C ARG A 214 6.79 -28.81 18.79
N GLY A 215 7.78 -28.53 17.95
CA GLY A 215 7.62 -28.19 16.54
C GLY A 215 6.73 -26.97 16.29
N LYS A 216 6.68 -25.99 17.21
CA LYS A 216 5.82 -24.80 17.12
C LYS A 216 6.59 -23.57 16.67
N HIS A 217 5.91 -22.64 16.01
CA HIS A 217 6.49 -21.41 15.48
C HIS A 217 6.50 -20.30 16.53
N VAL A 218 7.15 -20.54 17.67
CA VAL A 218 7.07 -19.69 18.87
C VAL A 218 7.59 -18.27 18.70
N LEU A 219 8.33 -18.00 17.63
CA LEU A 219 8.84 -16.67 17.27
C LEU A 219 8.03 -15.98 16.15
N SER A 220 7.01 -16.65 15.62
CA SER A 220 6.22 -16.17 14.50
C SER A 220 5.11 -15.26 15.00
N LEU A 221 5.15 -13.98 14.64
CA LEU A 221 4.06 -13.05 14.95
C LEU A 221 2.92 -13.14 13.92
N LYS A 222 1.72 -12.72 14.35
CA LYS A 222 0.61 -12.33 13.48
C LYS A 222 1.01 -11.11 12.63
N ASP A 223 0.18 -10.76 11.65
CA ASP A 223 0.40 -9.56 10.84
C ASP A 223 -0.20 -8.33 11.53
N LEU A 224 0.46 -7.19 11.37
CA LEU A 224 -0.03 -5.90 11.85
C LEU A 224 -1.29 -5.52 11.10
N ASN A 225 -2.29 -5.00 11.81
CA ASN A 225 -3.43 -4.32 11.21
C ASN A 225 -3.88 -3.15 12.10
N GLN A 226 -3.67 -1.94 11.62
CA GLN A 226 -4.03 -0.68 12.27
C GLN A 226 -5.28 -0.03 11.66
N SER A 227 -6.11 -0.77 10.93
CA SER A 227 -7.27 -0.20 10.24
C SER A 227 -8.23 0.55 11.16
N GLY A 228 -8.38 0.09 12.40
CA GLY A 228 -9.17 0.77 13.43
C GLY A 228 -8.53 2.04 14.03
N ASN A 229 -7.24 2.28 13.78
CA ASN A 229 -6.43 3.30 14.46
C ASN A 229 -5.91 4.40 13.53
N ILE A 230 -6.28 4.38 12.24
CA ILE A 230 -5.72 5.31 11.25
C ILE A 230 -6.03 6.77 11.58
N GLU A 231 -7.25 7.06 12.02
CA GLU A 231 -7.64 8.42 12.41
C GLU A 231 -6.91 8.89 13.68
N GLU A 232 -6.74 8.01 14.66
CA GLU A 232 -5.99 8.30 15.88
C GLU A 232 -4.51 8.59 15.59
N LEU A 233 -3.89 7.78 14.74
CA LEU A 233 -2.52 8.00 14.25
C LEU A 233 -2.40 9.33 13.48
N ALA A 234 -3.38 9.68 12.64
CA ALA A 234 -3.41 10.96 11.93
C ALA A 234 -3.49 12.15 12.90
N ASN A 235 -4.30 12.04 13.95
CA ASN A 235 -4.44 13.03 15.02
C ASN A 235 -3.16 13.13 15.86
N ALA A 236 -2.48 12.01 16.13
CA ALA A 236 -1.18 11.96 16.80
C ALA A 236 -0.06 12.67 16.01
N GLY A 237 -0.28 13.01 14.73
CA GLY A 237 0.67 13.74 13.89
C GLY A 237 1.34 12.91 12.80
N VAL A 238 1.01 11.61 12.69
CA VAL A 238 1.50 10.75 11.61
C VAL A 238 1.01 11.30 10.27
N SER A 239 1.93 11.40 9.31
CA SER A 239 1.66 11.95 7.98
C SER A 239 1.82 10.92 6.85
N SER A 240 2.52 9.81 7.10
CA SER A 240 2.68 8.71 6.14
C SER A 240 2.33 7.36 6.77
N PHE A 241 1.45 6.62 6.11
CA PHE A 241 0.89 5.35 6.56
C PHE A 241 1.40 4.24 5.65
N LYS A 242 2.31 3.42 6.16
CA LYS A 242 3.04 2.44 5.37
C LYS A 242 2.49 1.04 5.44
N ILE A 243 2.31 0.43 4.28
CA ILE A 243 1.98 -0.98 4.14
C ILE A 243 3.29 -1.78 3.99
N GLU A 244 3.52 -2.80 4.83
CA GLU A 244 4.62 -3.74 4.66
C GLU A 244 4.27 -4.81 3.63
N GLY A 245 5.13 -5.00 2.62
CA GLY A 245 4.87 -6.04 1.63
C GLY A 245 5.70 -6.00 0.36
N ARG A 246 6.97 -5.56 0.38
CA ARG A 246 7.77 -5.42 -0.86
C ARG A 246 7.90 -6.71 -1.68
N LEU A 247 7.76 -7.88 -1.04
CA LEU A 247 7.75 -9.18 -1.72
C LEU A 247 6.35 -9.72 -2.01
N LYS A 248 5.29 -8.96 -1.80
CA LYS A 248 3.92 -9.39 -2.09
C LYS A 248 3.62 -9.26 -3.58
N ASP A 249 2.57 -9.96 -4.02
CA ASP A 249 2.11 -9.93 -5.40
C ASP A 249 1.16 -8.76 -5.66
N ALA A 250 0.76 -8.59 -6.92
CA ALA A 250 -0.16 -7.53 -7.32
C ALA A 250 -1.50 -7.62 -6.59
N GLY A 251 -2.07 -8.82 -6.40
CA GLY A 251 -3.36 -9.00 -5.74
C GLY A 251 -3.35 -8.48 -4.30
N TYR A 252 -2.30 -8.78 -3.54
CA TYR A 252 -2.11 -8.21 -2.20
C TYR A 252 -2.02 -6.69 -2.24
N VAL A 253 -1.20 -6.13 -3.13
CA VAL A 253 -0.97 -4.68 -3.19
C VAL A 253 -2.24 -3.93 -3.59
N LYS A 254 -2.95 -4.39 -4.62
CA LYS A 254 -4.25 -3.83 -5.05
C LYS A 254 -5.25 -3.81 -3.90
N ASN A 255 -5.44 -4.97 -3.26
CA ASN A 255 -6.44 -5.12 -2.20
C ASN A 255 -6.12 -4.24 -0.97
N ILE A 256 -4.91 -4.35 -0.44
CA ILE A 256 -4.55 -3.65 0.79
C ILE A 256 -4.45 -2.13 0.53
N THR A 257 -3.94 -1.71 -0.62
CA THR A 257 -3.90 -0.27 -0.97
C THR A 257 -5.32 0.30 -1.06
N SER A 258 -6.22 -0.32 -1.83
CA SER A 258 -7.60 0.17 -1.93
C SER A 258 -8.31 0.20 -0.58
N TYR A 259 -8.06 -0.78 0.29
CA TYR A 259 -8.65 -0.83 1.62
C TYR A 259 -8.27 0.39 2.47
N TYR A 260 -6.97 0.71 2.55
CA TYR A 260 -6.51 1.89 3.31
C TYR A 260 -6.79 3.21 2.59
N ASN A 261 -6.81 3.21 1.26
CA ASN A 261 -7.25 4.37 0.49
C ASN A 261 -8.67 4.81 0.91
N ASN A 262 -9.60 3.85 0.96
CA ASN A 262 -10.98 4.13 1.36
C ASN A 262 -11.10 4.66 2.80
N ILE A 263 -10.21 4.21 3.70
CA ILE A 263 -10.17 4.72 5.09
C ILE A 263 -9.66 6.16 5.11
N LEU A 264 -8.55 6.45 4.43
CA LEU A 264 -7.95 7.78 4.41
C LEU A 264 -8.84 8.81 3.69
N ASP A 265 -9.51 8.43 2.60
CA ASP A 265 -10.47 9.28 1.91
C ASP A 265 -11.63 9.66 2.84
N ARG A 266 -12.19 8.69 3.56
CA ARG A 266 -13.24 8.96 4.55
C ARG A 266 -12.77 9.91 5.65
N ILE A 267 -11.54 9.73 6.15
CA ILE A 267 -10.97 10.62 7.19
C ILE A 267 -10.82 12.04 6.65
N CYS A 268 -10.28 12.21 5.43
CA CYS A 268 -10.13 13.54 4.81
C CYS A 268 -11.49 14.20 4.55
N GLN A 269 -12.48 13.44 4.10
CA GLN A 269 -13.86 13.93 3.92
C GLN A 269 -14.55 14.30 5.23
N SER A 270 -14.28 13.57 6.32
CA SER A 270 -14.87 13.82 7.64
C SER A 270 -14.22 15.01 8.35
N HIS A 271 -12.95 15.31 8.04
CA HIS A 271 -12.18 16.39 8.66
C HIS A 271 -11.47 17.26 7.60
N PRO A 272 -12.23 17.88 6.68
CA PRO A 272 -11.65 18.62 5.56
C PRO A 272 -10.80 19.80 6.03
N ASP A 273 -11.09 20.42 7.18
CA ASP A 273 -10.28 21.54 7.70
C ASP A 273 -8.92 21.09 8.26
N LYS A 274 -8.73 19.79 8.54
CA LYS A 274 -7.51 19.25 9.17
C LYS A 274 -6.67 18.43 8.21
N PHE A 275 -7.30 17.64 7.35
CA PHE A 275 -6.65 16.61 6.57
C PHE A 275 -7.00 16.70 5.09
N ARG A 276 -6.02 16.34 4.25
CA ARG A 276 -6.21 16.10 2.82
C ARG A 276 -5.30 14.98 2.34
N ARG A 277 -5.60 14.36 1.19
CA ARG A 277 -4.70 13.40 0.56
C ARG A 277 -3.40 14.06 0.09
N ALA A 278 -2.34 13.27 -0.01
CA ALA A 278 -1.02 13.77 -0.37
C ALA A 278 -0.81 13.87 -1.89
N SER A 279 -1.59 13.10 -2.65
CA SER A 279 -1.63 13.03 -4.11
C SER A 279 -3.07 13.21 -4.64
N ASP A 280 -3.24 13.27 -5.95
CA ASP A 280 -4.47 13.72 -6.63
C ASP A 280 -5.15 12.57 -7.40
N GLY A 281 -6.41 12.76 -7.76
CA GLY A 281 -7.20 11.82 -8.53
C GLY A 281 -8.06 10.90 -7.67
N HIS A 282 -9.20 10.52 -8.24
CA HIS A 282 -10.22 9.72 -7.59
C HIS A 282 -10.17 8.28 -8.08
N VAL A 283 -10.22 7.34 -7.13
CA VAL A 283 -10.15 5.90 -7.40
C VAL A 283 -11.55 5.29 -7.44
N ALA A 284 -11.84 4.56 -8.52
CA ALA A 284 -13.03 3.73 -8.65
C ALA A 284 -12.61 2.24 -8.68
N ASN A 285 -12.88 1.51 -7.60
CA ASN A 285 -12.60 0.08 -7.50
C ASN A 285 -13.74 -0.75 -8.12
N GLN A 286 -13.39 -1.83 -8.83
CA GLN A 286 -14.33 -2.82 -9.36
C GLN A 286 -14.55 -4.00 -8.39
N PHE A 287 -14.06 -3.87 -7.16
CA PHE A 287 -14.15 -4.87 -6.10
C PHE A 287 -14.26 -4.18 -4.74
N THR A 288 -14.72 -4.93 -3.73
CA THR A 288 -14.70 -4.49 -2.34
C THR A 288 -13.41 -4.96 -1.66
N PRO A 289 -12.54 -4.05 -1.20
CA PRO A 289 -11.30 -4.44 -0.53
C PRO A 289 -11.54 -5.15 0.81
N ALA A 290 -10.77 -6.20 1.06
CA ALA A 290 -11.00 -7.16 2.15
C ALA A 290 -9.66 -7.77 2.61
N PRO A 291 -9.00 -7.22 3.64
CA PRO A 291 -7.65 -7.65 4.05
C PRO A 291 -7.53 -9.14 4.39
N GLU A 292 -8.59 -9.74 4.92
CA GLU A 292 -8.70 -11.17 5.24
C GLU A 292 -8.59 -12.09 4.01
N LYS A 293 -8.90 -11.59 2.80
CA LYS A 293 -8.78 -12.32 1.54
C LYS A 293 -7.37 -12.30 0.96
N SER A 294 -6.49 -11.47 1.50
CA SER A 294 -5.07 -11.43 1.19
C SER A 294 -4.27 -12.28 2.17
N PHE A 295 -3.01 -12.58 1.84
CA PHE A 295 -2.12 -13.32 2.74
C PHE A 295 -2.09 -12.66 4.12
N ASN A 296 -2.47 -13.41 5.14
CA ASN A 296 -2.35 -13.02 6.54
C ASN A 296 -2.27 -14.27 7.42
N ARG A 297 -1.68 -14.13 8.61
CA ARG A 297 -1.57 -15.22 9.60
C ARG A 297 -2.40 -14.93 10.85
N GLY A 298 -3.54 -14.29 10.65
CA GLY A 298 -4.24 -13.53 11.67
C GLY A 298 -3.64 -12.12 11.85
N PHE A 299 -4.42 -11.26 12.49
CA PHE A 299 -4.08 -9.86 12.72
C PHE A 299 -3.84 -9.55 14.20
N THR A 300 -3.06 -8.52 14.45
CA THR A 300 -2.87 -7.91 15.78
C THR A 300 -2.67 -6.40 15.64
N ARG A 301 -3.13 -5.64 16.63
CA ARG A 301 -2.82 -4.22 16.80
C ARG A 301 -1.47 -4.00 17.49
N TYR A 302 -0.79 -5.08 17.87
CA TYR A 302 0.51 -5.08 18.52
C TYR A 302 0.50 -4.20 19.79
N PHE A 303 1.39 -3.22 19.90
CA PHE A 303 1.51 -2.37 21.08
C PHE A 303 0.78 -1.03 20.99
N SER A 304 -0.10 -0.81 20.00
CA SER A 304 -0.72 0.50 19.78
C SER A 304 -1.41 1.09 21.01
N ASP A 305 -2.11 0.24 21.78
CA ASP A 305 -2.92 0.71 22.90
C ASP A 305 -2.17 0.62 24.24
N THR A 306 -1.30 -0.37 24.38
CA THR A 306 -0.59 -0.66 25.64
C THR A 306 0.64 -1.51 25.40
N ARG A 307 1.62 -1.40 26.31
CA ARG A 307 2.80 -2.28 26.38
C ARG A 307 2.49 -3.71 26.83
N GLN A 308 1.28 -3.96 27.34
CA GLN A 308 0.84 -5.27 27.81
C GLN A 308 -0.48 -5.68 27.14
N PRO A 309 -0.45 -5.93 25.81
CA PRO A 309 -1.65 -6.33 25.09
C PRO A 309 -2.16 -7.66 25.62
N GLN A 310 -3.46 -7.74 25.87
CA GLN A 310 -4.12 -8.97 26.31
C GLN A 310 -4.39 -9.92 25.13
N GLU A 311 -4.37 -9.39 23.91
CA GLU A 311 -4.53 -10.19 22.69
C GLU A 311 -3.26 -10.96 22.35
N GLU A 312 -3.42 -12.19 21.87
CA GLU A 312 -2.30 -12.98 21.36
C GLU A 312 -1.69 -12.32 20.12
N MET A 313 -0.42 -11.92 20.22
CA MET A 313 0.35 -11.35 19.09
C MET A 313 1.01 -12.41 18.21
N ALA A 314 1.15 -13.63 18.71
CA ALA A 314 1.89 -14.69 18.03
C ALA A 314 0.98 -15.63 17.24
N SER A 315 1.55 -16.20 16.18
CA SER A 315 0.95 -17.24 15.35
C SER A 315 1.79 -18.52 15.50
N PHE A 316 1.65 -19.18 16.65
CA PHE A 316 2.46 -20.34 17.04
C PHE A 316 2.19 -21.59 16.18
N LEU A 317 0.99 -21.71 15.62
CA LEU A 317 0.59 -22.90 14.87
C LEU A 317 1.15 -22.91 13.45
N THR A 318 1.30 -21.75 12.80
CA THR A 318 1.75 -21.70 11.41
C THR A 318 2.29 -20.32 10.99
N PRO A 319 3.37 -20.28 10.18
CA PRO A 319 3.85 -19.07 9.54
C PRO A 319 3.19 -18.87 8.15
N LYS A 320 2.28 -19.77 7.74
CA LYS A 320 1.57 -19.72 6.45
C LYS A 320 0.27 -18.93 6.56
N SER A 321 -0.28 -18.56 5.41
CA SER A 321 -1.56 -17.85 5.35
C SER A 321 -2.71 -18.71 5.87
N THR A 322 -3.46 -18.19 6.83
CA THR A 322 -4.73 -18.77 7.27
C THR A 322 -5.89 -18.21 6.46
N GLY A 323 -5.84 -16.92 6.11
CA GLY A 323 -6.88 -16.25 5.35
C GLY A 323 -8.18 -16.02 6.12
N GLU A 324 -9.27 -15.88 5.39
CA GLU A 324 -10.59 -15.53 5.88
C GLU A 324 -11.26 -16.70 6.60
N ARG A 325 -11.91 -16.44 7.75
CA ARG A 325 -12.68 -17.48 8.45
C ARG A 325 -14.06 -17.63 7.81
N ILE A 326 -14.34 -18.79 7.21
CA ILE A 326 -15.59 -18.99 6.45
C ILE A 326 -16.69 -19.75 7.20
N GLY A 327 -16.36 -20.64 8.14
CA GLY A 327 -17.40 -21.45 8.79
C GLY A 327 -16.89 -22.59 9.66
N LYS A 328 -17.81 -23.46 10.10
CA LYS A 328 -17.50 -24.68 10.86
C LYS A 328 -18.03 -25.93 10.17
N VAL A 329 -17.30 -27.03 10.28
CA VAL A 329 -17.72 -28.34 9.74
C VAL A 329 -18.98 -28.84 10.43
N ARG A 330 -20.02 -29.13 9.64
CA ARG A 330 -21.24 -29.78 10.09
C ARG A 330 -21.12 -31.31 10.00
N SER A 331 -20.62 -31.81 8.87
CA SER A 331 -20.42 -33.24 8.62
C SER A 331 -19.44 -33.45 7.45
N TYR A 332 -18.77 -34.60 7.46
CA TYR A 332 -17.97 -35.10 6.34
C TYR A 332 -18.11 -36.62 6.28
N ASP A 333 -18.52 -37.15 5.14
CA ASP A 333 -18.74 -38.60 4.93
C ASP A 333 -17.57 -39.30 4.23
N GLY A 334 -16.45 -38.59 4.03
CA GLY A 334 -15.30 -39.07 3.24
C GLY A 334 -15.33 -38.63 1.77
N HIS A 335 -16.42 -38.02 1.31
CA HIS A 335 -16.56 -37.47 -0.05
C HIS A 335 -17.11 -36.04 -0.06
N ILE A 336 -18.19 -35.76 0.67
CA ILE A 336 -18.84 -34.44 0.71
C ILE A 336 -18.65 -33.82 2.09
N LEU A 337 -17.95 -32.68 2.12
CA LEU A 337 -17.84 -31.82 3.29
C LEU A 337 -19.01 -30.84 3.31
N THR A 338 -19.79 -30.85 4.38
CA THR A 338 -20.82 -29.83 4.63
C THR A 338 -20.35 -28.91 5.74
N ILE A 339 -20.39 -27.60 5.51
CA ILE A 339 -20.04 -26.59 6.51
C ILE A 339 -21.23 -25.67 6.80
N ASN A 340 -21.23 -25.05 7.98
CA ASN A 340 -22.12 -23.94 8.28
C ASN A 340 -21.39 -22.65 7.93
N SER A 341 -21.75 -22.04 6.80
CA SER A 341 -21.20 -20.78 6.32
C SER A 341 -22.31 -19.89 5.74
N ASN A 342 -22.10 -18.59 5.85
CA ASN A 342 -22.87 -17.57 5.14
C ASN A 342 -22.10 -17.04 3.90
N GLU A 343 -20.86 -17.49 3.72
CA GLU A 343 -19.99 -17.04 2.63
C GLU A 343 -20.18 -17.89 1.38
N LYS A 344 -20.10 -17.25 0.21
CA LYS A 344 -20.13 -17.96 -1.07
C LYS A 344 -18.80 -18.67 -1.29
N ILE A 345 -18.83 -20.00 -1.47
CA ILE A 345 -17.66 -20.84 -1.77
C ILE A 345 -17.73 -21.25 -3.24
N CYS A 346 -16.59 -21.17 -3.93
CA CYS A 346 -16.50 -21.41 -5.36
C CYS A 346 -15.58 -22.60 -5.67
N ASN A 347 -15.77 -23.19 -6.85
CA ASN A 347 -14.83 -24.18 -7.39
C ASN A 347 -13.44 -23.53 -7.51
N GLY A 348 -12.42 -24.24 -7.06
CA GLY A 348 -11.04 -23.77 -7.08
C GLY A 348 -10.65 -22.90 -5.88
N ASP A 349 -11.51 -22.68 -4.89
CA ASP A 349 -11.09 -22.05 -3.63
C ASP A 349 -10.04 -22.92 -2.91
N GLY A 350 -9.07 -22.27 -2.27
CA GLY A 350 -8.14 -22.90 -1.33
C GLY A 350 -8.68 -22.76 0.09
N LEU A 351 -8.91 -23.91 0.73
CA LEU A 351 -9.47 -23.99 2.07
C LEU A 351 -8.45 -24.62 3.01
N VAL A 352 -8.41 -24.14 4.25
CA VAL A 352 -7.51 -24.65 5.29
C VAL A 352 -8.22 -24.83 6.61
N PHE A 353 -7.69 -25.72 7.44
CA PHE A 353 -8.14 -25.95 8.80
C PHE A 353 -6.97 -26.41 9.66
N PHE A 354 -7.14 -26.37 10.98
CA PHE A 354 -6.18 -26.95 11.92
C PHE A 354 -6.65 -28.33 12.35
N ASP A 355 -5.76 -29.33 12.30
CA ASP A 355 -6.02 -30.66 12.85
C ASP A 355 -5.97 -30.64 14.40
N LYS A 356 -6.13 -31.82 15.04
CA LYS A 356 -6.14 -31.93 16.51
C LYS A 356 -4.78 -31.62 17.13
N GLU A 357 -3.72 -31.79 16.36
CA GLU A 357 -2.32 -31.53 16.71
C GLU A 357 -1.93 -30.06 16.47
N GLY A 358 -2.83 -29.29 15.84
CA GLY A 358 -2.66 -27.87 15.52
C GLY A 358 -1.81 -27.61 14.29
N ASN A 359 -1.67 -28.58 13.37
CA ASN A 359 -1.03 -28.38 12.07
C ASN A 359 -2.02 -27.77 11.09
N LEU A 360 -1.54 -26.89 10.20
CA LEU A 360 -2.36 -26.32 9.15
C LEU A 360 -2.47 -27.30 7.97
N CYS A 361 -3.65 -27.88 7.80
CA CYS A 361 -4.02 -28.72 6.66
C CYS A 361 -4.74 -27.87 5.61
N GLY A 362 -4.46 -28.12 4.33
CA GLY A 362 -5.10 -27.41 3.22
C GLY A 362 -5.66 -28.36 2.18
N PHE A 363 -6.71 -27.95 1.49
CA PHE A 363 -7.29 -28.67 0.36
C PHE A 363 -7.92 -27.69 -0.63
N ARG A 364 -8.12 -28.15 -1.87
CA ARG A 364 -8.82 -27.40 -2.92
C ARG A 364 -10.27 -27.83 -2.99
N ALA A 365 -11.18 -26.86 -3.12
CA ALA A 365 -12.57 -27.14 -3.43
C ALA A 365 -12.69 -27.57 -4.91
N ASN A 366 -12.85 -28.87 -5.18
CA ASN A 366 -13.01 -29.37 -6.55
C ASN A 366 -14.41 -28.99 -7.09
N LYS A 367 -15.44 -29.20 -6.26
CA LYS A 367 -16.81 -28.77 -6.52
C LYS A 367 -17.40 -28.12 -5.26
N ALA A 368 -18.05 -26.98 -5.41
CA ALA A 368 -18.75 -26.29 -4.33
C ALA A 368 -20.17 -25.92 -4.78
N GLU A 369 -21.17 -26.36 -4.00
CA GLU A 369 -22.58 -26.05 -4.21
C GLU A 369 -23.18 -25.59 -2.87
N GLY A 370 -23.26 -24.27 -2.71
CA GLY A 370 -23.63 -23.65 -1.43
C GLY A 370 -22.68 -24.07 -0.31
N ASN A 371 -23.24 -24.73 0.71
CA ASN A 371 -22.51 -25.19 1.90
C ASN A 371 -21.91 -26.61 1.77
N LYS A 372 -22.05 -27.25 0.60
CA LYS A 372 -21.49 -28.57 0.29
C LYS A 372 -20.26 -28.44 -0.60
N ILE A 373 -19.18 -29.11 -0.22
CA ILE A 373 -17.88 -29.02 -0.85
C ILE A 373 -17.37 -30.44 -1.09
N ILE A 374 -17.03 -30.76 -2.33
CA ILE A 374 -16.26 -31.96 -2.67
C ILE A 374 -14.79 -31.54 -2.71
N PRO A 375 -13.96 -31.98 -1.76
CA PRO A 375 -12.54 -31.68 -1.78
C PRO A 375 -11.86 -32.45 -2.93
N PHE A 376 -10.79 -31.87 -3.48
CA PHE A 376 -10.01 -32.52 -4.54
C PHE A 376 -9.35 -33.81 -4.07
N GLU A 377 -8.96 -33.86 -2.79
CA GLU A 377 -8.37 -35.03 -2.13
C GLU A 377 -9.13 -35.33 -0.83
N LYS A 378 -9.04 -36.58 -0.35
CA LYS A 378 -9.63 -36.94 0.95
C LYS A 378 -8.94 -36.17 2.06
N ILE A 379 -9.73 -35.62 2.97
CA ILE A 379 -9.24 -34.86 4.12
C ILE A 379 -9.58 -35.57 5.43
N ASN A 380 -8.83 -35.30 6.49
CA ASN A 380 -9.16 -35.77 7.83
C ASN A 380 -9.66 -34.59 8.67
N VAL A 381 -10.99 -34.45 8.78
CA VAL A 381 -11.62 -33.34 9.48
C VAL A 381 -12.77 -33.80 10.35
N THR A 382 -12.89 -33.23 11.54
CA THR A 382 -13.96 -33.57 12.49
C THR A 382 -15.07 -32.51 12.52
N LYS A 383 -16.28 -32.92 12.91
CA LYS A 383 -17.39 -31.98 13.17
C LYS A 383 -16.96 -30.89 14.15
N GLY A 384 -17.39 -29.65 13.87
CA GLY A 384 -17.06 -28.47 14.68
C GLY A 384 -15.75 -27.77 14.32
N THR A 385 -14.87 -28.39 13.52
CA THR A 385 -13.61 -27.80 13.06
C THR A 385 -13.89 -26.50 12.29
N THR A 386 -13.12 -25.45 12.56
CA THR A 386 -13.25 -24.18 11.81
C THR A 386 -12.51 -24.30 10.49
N ILE A 387 -13.18 -23.91 9.40
CA ILE A 387 -12.60 -23.82 8.06
C ILE A 387 -12.31 -22.34 7.75
N TYR A 388 -11.14 -22.12 7.15
CA TYR A 388 -10.70 -20.84 6.63
C TYR A 388 -10.48 -20.95 5.11
N ARG A 389 -10.47 -19.81 4.42
CA ARG A 389 -10.18 -19.67 2.99
C ARG A 389 -8.89 -18.88 2.84
N ASN A 390 -7.82 -19.54 2.41
CA ASN A 390 -6.53 -18.92 2.17
C ASN A 390 -6.29 -18.55 0.70
N LEU A 391 -7.20 -18.96 -0.20
CA LEU A 391 -7.24 -18.53 -1.59
C LEU A 391 -8.69 -18.42 -2.04
N ASP A 392 -9.15 -17.19 -2.27
CA ASP A 392 -10.45 -16.88 -2.86
C ASP A 392 -10.29 -16.77 -4.38
N LYS A 393 -10.80 -17.78 -5.11
CA LYS A 393 -10.56 -17.87 -6.55
C LYS A 393 -11.21 -16.72 -7.30
N LEU A 394 -12.47 -16.42 -6.95
CA LEU A 394 -13.24 -15.37 -7.62
C LEU A 394 -12.64 -14.00 -7.36
N PHE A 395 -12.25 -13.72 -6.12
CA PHE A 395 -11.58 -12.48 -5.76
C PHE A 395 -10.25 -12.31 -6.50
N ASN A 396 -9.43 -13.36 -6.54
CA ASN A 396 -8.15 -13.33 -7.25
C ASN A 396 -8.32 -13.18 -8.75
N ASP A 397 -9.37 -13.76 -9.35
CA ASP A 397 -9.66 -13.59 -10.78
C ASP A 397 -10.01 -12.13 -11.11
N ILE A 398 -10.73 -11.44 -10.24
CA ILE A 398 -10.99 -10.00 -10.40
C ILE A 398 -9.68 -9.21 -10.33
N LEU A 399 -8.83 -9.48 -9.33
CA LEU A 399 -7.58 -8.74 -9.13
C LEU A 399 -6.49 -9.05 -10.17
N SER A 400 -6.60 -10.20 -10.86
CA SER A 400 -5.70 -10.58 -11.96
C SER A 400 -5.87 -9.71 -13.21
N LYS A 401 -6.99 -8.97 -13.30
CA LYS A 401 -7.33 -8.07 -14.40
C LYS A 401 -7.21 -6.62 -13.93
N GLU A 402 -7.53 -5.69 -14.82
CA GLU A 402 -7.78 -4.30 -14.44
C GLU A 402 -8.96 -4.25 -13.47
N SER A 403 -8.71 -3.71 -12.28
CA SER A 403 -9.62 -3.81 -11.12
C SER A 403 -9.88 -2.48 -10.44
N ALA A 404 -9.21 -1.42 -10.88
CA ALA A 404 -9.47 -0.05 -10.46
C ALA A 404 -9.00 0.93 -11.53
N GLU A 405 -9.67 2.08 -11.58
CA GLU A 405 -9.24 3.24 -12.34
C GLU A 405 -9.01 4.42 -11.39
N ARG A 406 -7.97 5.21 -11.67
CA ARG A 406 -7.72 6.49 -11.00
C ARG A 406 -7.79 7.59 -12.04
N LYS A 407 -8.64 8.59 -11.80
CA LYS A 407 -8.87 9.69 -12.75
C LYS A 407 -8.83 11.04 -12.04
N LEU A 408 -8.20 12.02 -12.68
CA LEU A 408 -8.25 13.43 -12.29
C LEU A 408 -9.53 14.06 -12.81
N GLU A 409 -10.21 14.85 -12.00
CA GLU A 409 -11.31 15.68 -12.46
C GLU A 409 -10.78 16.87 -13.27
N ALA A 410 -11.51 17.17 -14.34
CA ALA A 410 -11.26 18.36 -15.14
C ALA A 410 -12.56 18.97 -15.64
N SER A 411 -12.57 20.29 -15.68
CA SER A 411 -13.66 21.11 -16.19
C SER A 411 -13.23 21.80 -17.48
N ILE A 412 -14.11 21.82 -18.48
CA ILE A 412 -13.88 22.47 -19.78
C ILE A 412 -14.77 23.70 -19.90
N ASN A 413 -14.18 24.84 -20.25
CA ASN A 413 -14.89 26.08 -20.55
C ASN A 413 -14.66 26.47 -22.01
N LEU A 414 -15.75 26.69 -22.75
CA LEU A 414 -15.71 27.17 -24.12
C LEU A 414 -15.98 28.68 -24.16
N HIS A 415 -15.14 29.40 -24.89
CA HIS A 415 -15.24 30.85 -25.06
C HIS A 415 -15.13 31.24 -26.54
N SER A 416 -15.96 32.19 -26.94
CA SER A 416 -15.90 32.81 -28.26
C SER A 416 -14.78 33.86 -28.28
N THR A 417 -14.03 33.92 -29.38
CA THR A 417 -12.98 34.93 -29.60
C THR A 417 -13.14 35.51 -31.00
N PRO A 418 -12.66 36.72 -31.32
CA PRO A 418 -12.92 37.33 -32.64
C PRO A 418 -12.59 36.42 -33.84
N SER A 419 -11.53 35.61 -33.76
CA SER A 419 -11.07 34.70 -34.83
C SER A 419 -11.66 33.29 -34.77
N GLY A 420 -12.39 32.92 -33.71
CA GLY A 420 -12.94 31.56 -33.56
C GLY A 420 -13.35 31.22 -32.13
N ILE A 421 -12.93 30.06 -31.65
CA ILE A 421 -13.32 29.51 -30.34
C ILE A 421 -12.09 29.05 -29.59
N THR A 422 -12.09 29.26 -28.28
CA THR A 422 -11.08 28.74 -27.35
C THR A 422 -11.73 27.75 -26.40
N ALA A 423 -11.12 26.58 -26.26
CA ALA A 423 -11.44 25.61 -25.22
C ALA A 423 -10.37 25.69 -24.13
N GLU A 424 -10.76 26.02 -22.92
CA GLU A 424 -9.93 26.00 -21.73
C GLU A 424 -10.28 24.78 -20.88
N MET A 425 -9.29 23.96 -20.53
CA MET A 425 -9.45 22.84 -19.63
C MET A 425 -8.67 23.12 -18.35
N LYS A 426 -9.35 23.03 -17.21
CA LYS A 426 -8.76 23.17 -15.88
C LYS A 426 -8.91 21.85 -15.12
N ASP A 427 -7.83 21.32 -14.56
CA ASP A 427 -7.87 20.14 -13.71
C ASP A 427 -8.03 20.48 -12.22
N GLU A 428 -8.34 19.46 -11.40
CA GLU A 428 -8.49 19.56 -9.94
C GLU A 428 -7.21 20.01 -9.22
N THR A 429 -6.04 19.87 -9.86
CA THR A 429 -4.75 20.33 -9.31
C THR A 429 -4.51 21.82 -9.57
N GLY A 430 -5.37 22.43 -10.39
CA GLY A 430 -5.32 23.84 -10.76
C GLY A 430 -4.53 24.14 -12.03
N ASN A 431 -4.05 23.12 -12.76
CA ASN A 431 -3.42 23.34 -14.06
C ASN A 431 -4.49 23.78 -15.07
N VAL A 432 -4.11 24.70 -15.95
CA VAL A 432 -4.98 25.23 -17.00
C VAL A 432 -4.26 25.16 -18.33
N VAL A 433 -4.94 24.60 -19.34
CA VAL A 433 -4.48 24.58 -20.74
C VAL A 433 -5.59 25.12 -21.62
N SER A 434 -5.24 25.99 -22.56
CA SER A 434 -6.20 26.58 -23.49
C SER A 434 -5.77 26.34 -24.94
N ILE A 435 -6.69 25.87 -25.76
CA ILE A 435 -6.50 25.63 -27.20
C ILE A 435 -7.44 26.55 -27.97
N HIS A 436 -6.88 27.33 -28.89
CA HIS A 436 -7.64 28.19 -29.79
C HIS A 436 -7.75 27.56 -31.18
N ILE A 437 -8.97 27.58 -31.74
CA ILE A 437 -9.25 27.12 -33.10
C ILE A 437 -9.95 28.24 -33.86
N ASN A 438 -9.43 28.55 -35.05
CA ASN A 438 -10.10 29.45 -35.99
C ASN A 438 -11.35 28.77 -36.54
N LEU A 439 -12.49 29.44 -36.44
CA LEU A 439 -13.78 28.92 -36.87
C LEU A 439 -14.70 30.07 -37.27
N ASP A 440 -15.30 29.95 -38.45
CA ASP A 440 -16.39 30.83 -38.85
C ASP A 440 -17.63 30.53 -38.00
N LYS A 441 -18.13 31.55 -37.29
CA LYS A 441 -19.19 31.38 -36.30
C LYS A 441 -20.55 31.41 -36.97
N GLU A 442 -21.13 30.24 -37.19
CA GLU A 442 -22.51 30.11 -37.64
C GLU A 442 -23.48 29.93 -36.46
N PRO A 443 -24.70 30.48 -36.49
CA PRO A 443 -25.71 30.22 -35.48
C PRO A 443 -26.12 28.74 -35.45
N ALA A 444 -26.22 28.16 -34.26
CA ALA A 444 -26.72 26.80 -34.07
C ALA A 444 -28.21 26.70 -34.44
N LYS A 445 -28.57 25.64 -35.16
CA LYS A 445 -29.97 25.35 -35.56
C LYS A 445 -30.76 24.55 -34.52
N SER A 446 -30.07 23.99 -33.51
CA SER A 446 -30.64 23.21 -32.41
C SER A 446 -29.76 23.36 -31.16
N ASP A 447 -30.27 22.96 -30.00
CA ASP A 447 -29.45 22.87 -28.78
C ASP A 447 -28.25 21.93 -29.02
N GLN A 448 -27.05 22.40 -28.66
CA GLN A 448 -25.78 21.71 -28.86
C GLN A 448 -25.28 21.01 -27.59
N THR A 449 -25.95 21.20 -26.45
CA THR A 449 -25.46 20.80 -25.12
C THR A 449 -25.09 19.32 -25.03
N GLU A 450 -26.03 18.42 -25.35
CA GLU A 450 -25.77 16.97 -25.27
C GLU A 450 -24.72 16.50 -26.27
N ALA A 451 -24.71 17.06 -27.48
CA ALA A 451 -23.77 16.68 -28.54
C ALA A 451 -22.32 17.06 -28.18
N ARG A 452 -22.15 18.26 -27.61
CA ARG A 452 -20.86 18.76 -27.12
C ARG A 452 -20.38 17.94 -25.92
N LEU A 453 -21.27 17.70 -24.95
CA LEU A 453 -20.95 16.86 -23.78
C LEU A 453 -20.52 15.45 -24.19
N ARG A 454 -21.23 14.84 -25.15
CA ARG A 454 -20.88 13.50 -25.68
C ARG A 454 -19.53 13.48 -26.39
N THR A 455 -19.09 14.59 -26.98
CA THR A 455 -17.83 14.66 -27.73
C THR A 455 -16.67 14.97 -26.79
N LEU A 456 -16.75 16.08 -26.06
CA LEU A 456 -15.70 16.54 -25.14
C LEU A 456 -15.60 15.67 -23.88
N GLY A 457 -16.69 15.00 -23.48
CA GLY A 457 -16.71 14.10 -22.33
C GLY A 457 -16.07 12.74 -22.57
N LYS A 458 -15.68 12.39 -23.80
CA LYS A 458 -15.06 11.08 -24.08
C LYS A 458 -13.73 10.93 -23.37
N LEU A 459 -12.86 11.95 -23.45
CA LEU A 459 -11.48 12.03 -22.91
C LEU A 459 -10.56 10.80 -23.13
N GLY A 460 -11.02 9.73 -23.79
CA GLY A 460 -10.27 8.55 -24.18
C GLY A 460 -9.49 7.88 -23.05
N GLY A 461 -8.31 7.37 -23.39
CA GLY A 461 -7.37 6.75 -22.45
C GLY A 461 -6.56 7.75 -21.61
N THR A 462 -6.95 9.03 -21.57
CA THR A 462 -6.26 10.03 -20.73
C THR A 462 -6.52 9.78 -19.25
N PRO A 463 -5.71 10.35 -18.34
CA PRO A 463 -5.96 10.25 -16.90
C PRO A 463 -7.14 11.10 -16.41
N TYR A 464 -7.86 11.80 -17.30
CA TYR A 464 -8.91 12.73 -16.92
C TYR A 464 -10.32 12.13 -17.01
N ARG A 465 -11.22 12.63 -16.16
CA ARG A 465 -12.67 12.51 -16.29
C ARG A 465 -13.28 13.90 -16.34
N LEU A 466 -14.31 14.08 -17.16
CA LEU A 466 -14.99 15.36 -17.26
C LEU A 466 -15.90 15.54 -16.03
N GLU A 467 -15.61 16.55 -15.23
CA GLU A 467 -16.42 16.97 -14.09
C GLU A 467 -17.54 17.92 -14.56
N SER A 468 -17.18 18.95 -15.33
CA SER A 468 -18.15 19.91 -15.86
C SER A 468 -17.75 20.46 -17.23
N LEU A 469 -18.76 20.87 -18.01
CA LEU A 469 -18.59 21.54 -19.29
C LEU A 469 -19.42 22.83 -19.30
N SER A 470 -18.74 23.98 -19.34
CA SER A 470 -19.38 25.28 -19.55
C SER A 470 -19.30 25.67 -21.02
N GLN A 471 -20.45 25.99 -21.61
CA GLN A 471 -20.52 26.45 -23.00
C GLN A 471 -20.29 27.95 -23.14
N GLY A 472 -20.24 28.71 -22.04
CA GLY A 472 -20.03 30.15 -22.04
C GLY A 472 -20.89 30.90 -23.06
N ASP A 473 -20.27 31.82 -23.79
CA ASP A 473 -20.86 32.60 -24.87
C ASP A 473 -20.93 31.84 -26.21
N THR A 474 -20.50 30.58 -26.26
CA THR A 474 -20.55 29.73 -27.46
C THR A 474 -21.84 28.93 -27.57
N ALA A 475 -22.75 28.99 -26.59
CA ALA A 475 -23.96 28.15 -26.54
C ALA A 475 -24.83 28.24 -27.80
N GLY A 476 -24.90 29.40 -28.43
CA GLY A 476 -25.66 29.64 -29.66
C GLY A 476 -24.89 29.40 -30.97
N ILE A 477 -23.65 28.92 -30.93
CA ILE A 477 -22.77 28.75 -32.10
C ILE A 477 -22.76 27.28 -32.53
N PHE A 478 -22.85 27.00 -33.83
CA PHE A 478 -22.61 25.65 -34.34
C PHE A 478 -21.10 25.37 -34.36
N ILE A 479 -20.69 24.28 -33.71
CA ILE A 479 -19.30 23.82 -33.72
C ILE A 479 -19.31 22.39 -34.28
N PRO A 480 -18.64 22.12 -35.41
CA PRO A 480 -18.55 20.78 -35.94
C PRO A 480 -17.95 19.80 -34.93
N ALA A 481 -18.50 18.59 -34.82
CA ALA A 481 -17.98 17.58 -33.89
C ALA A 481 -16.51 17.22 -34.17
N SER A 482 -16.07 17.31 -35.43
CA SER A 482 -14.67 17.12 -35.83
C SER A 482 -13.71 18.18 -35.31
N THR A 483 -14.23 19.35 -34.92
CA THR A 483 -13.45 20.42 -34.28
C THR A 483 -13.36 20.23 -32.77
N LEU A 484 -14.32 19.53 -32.18
CA LEU A 484 -14.39 19.24 -30.73
C LEU A 484 -13.66 17.95 -30.35
N SER A 485 -13.50 17.02 -31.28
CA SER A 485 -12.75 15.76 -31.10
C SER A 485 -11.26 15.99 -31.17
#